data_AF-A0A147J4L4-F1
#
_entry.id   AF-A0A147J4L4-F1
#
_cell.length_a   1.000
_cell.length_b   1.000
_cell.length_c   1.000
_cell.angle_alpha   90.00
_cell.angle_beta   90.00
_cell.angle_gamma   90.00
#
_symmetry.space_group_name_H-M   'P 1'
#
loop_
_entity.id
_entity.type
_entity.pdbx_description
1 polymer ?
#
loop_
_entity_poly.entity_id
_entity_poly.type
_entity_poly.pdbx_seq_one_letter_code
_entity_poly.pdbx_strand_id
1 'polypeptide(L)'
;MMKALSRGRQVKARALQSSAILLAVIVAGPAFAQCNPDPTQANTTTTCAGTDSNGLTVTTSGSTVNVASGATVTNSGGPAIAFAMPTPSGFAYSTLTVGGRVDGGAQAGVQLIRQSPGNN
;
A
#
# COMPACT_ATOMS: atom_id res chain seq x y z
N MET A 1 6.83 22.71 87.21
CA MET A 1 5.81 22.85 86.14
C MET A 1 5.96 21.67 85.18
N MET A 2 5.00 20.73 85.21
CA MET A 2 4.84 19.70 84.18
C MET A 2 3.77 20.18 83.19
N LYS A 3 4.01 20.03 81.89
CA LYS A 3 2.95 19.89 80.89
C LYS A 3 3.46 19.08 79.69
N ALA A 4 2.57 18.20 79.24
CA ALA A 4 2.84 17.00 78.47
C ALA A 4 2.89 17.21 76.94
N LEU A 5 3.58 16.25 76.30
CA LEU A 5 3.41 15.61 74.99
C LEU A 5 2.55 16.27 73.90
N SER A 6 3.03 16.20 72.65
CA SER A 6 2.15 16.00 71.50
C SER A 6 2.85 15.24 70.37
N ARG A 7 2.36 14.02 70.10
CA ARG A 7 2.55 13.28 68.85
C ARG A 7 1.52 13.78 67.83
N GLY A 8 1.93 13.93 66.57
CA GLY A 8 1.03 13.80 65.42
C GLY A 8 1.04 14.97 64.45
N ARG A 9 1.38 14.67 63.18
CA ARG A 9 1.04 15.34 61.90
C ARG A 9 2.08 14.90 60.86
N GLN A 10 1.84 14.46 59.64
CA GLN A 10 0.64 14.13 58.87
C GLN A 10 1.07 13.17 57.74
N VAL A 11 0.22 12.17 57.48
CA VAL A 11 -0.34 11.79 56.17
C VAL A 11 0.38 12.36 54.92
N LYS A 12 0.76 11.51 53.97
CA LYS A 12 0.14 11.42 52.62
C LYS A 12 1.00 10.60 51.66
N ALA A 13 0.36 9.56 51.14
CA ALA A 13 0.75 8.67 50.07
C ALA A 13 1.53 9.36 48.93
N ARG A 14 2.65 8.75 48.54
CA ARG A 14 3.18 8.88 47.18
C ARG A 14 3.19 7.51 46.53
N ALA A 15 1.98 7.00 46.29
CA ALA A 15 1.72 5.89 45.39
C ALA A 15 1.33 6.46 44.03
N LEU A 16 2.29 6.98 43.26
CA LEU A 16 2.04 7.43 41.89
C LEU A 16 3.38 7.49 41.16
N GLN A 17 3.77 6.41 40.49
CA GLN A 17 4.69 6.43 39.34
C GLN A 17 4.87 5.01 38.77
N SER A 18 3.76 4.40 38.34
CA SER A 18 3.83 3.28 37.39
C SER A 18 3.01 3.69 36.18
N SER A 19 3.55 4.62 35.40
CA SER A 19 2.96 5.05 34.14
C SER A 19 2.89 3.86 33.19
N ALA A 20 1.67 3.52 32.78
CA ALA A 20 1.37 2.48 31.82
C ALA A 20 1.98 2.84 30.45
N ILE A 21 2.93 2.02 29.99
CA ILE A 21 3.35 2.02 28.59
C ILE A 21 2.47 1.00 27.87
N LEU A 22 1.32 1.45 27.37
CA LEU A 22 0.54 0.69 26.39
C LEU A 22 1.20 0.91 25.02
N LEU A 23 2.13 0.02 24.68
CA LEU A 23 2.76 -0.01 23.37
C LEU A 23 1.72 -0.53 22.36
N ALA A 24 1.08 0.38 21.63
CA ALA A 24 0.24 0.04 20.49
C ALA A 24 1.14 -0.52 19.37
N VAL A 25 1.30 -1.84 19.32
CA VAL A 25 1.93 -2.53 18.19
C VAL A 25 0.94 -2.46 17.04
N ILE A 26 1.07 -1.43 16.21
CA ILE A 26 0.41 -1.38 14.92
C ILE A 26 1.11 -2.45 14.07
N VAL A 27 0.46 -3.59 13.87
CA VAL A 27 0.92 -4.61 12.94
C VAL A 27 0.85 -4.01 11.55
N ALA A 28 1.95 -3.39 11.10
CA ALA A 28 2.17 -3.14 9.69
C ALA A 28 2.29 -4.53 9.04
N GLY A 29 1.16 -5.06 8.58
CA GLY A 29 1.18 -6.20 7.69
C GLY A 29 2.08 -5.87 6.49
N PRO A 30 2.71 -6.87 5.85
CA PRO A 30 3.36 -6.64 4.57
C PRO A 30 2.36 -5.93 3.66
N ALA A 31 2.77 -4.81 3.06
CA ALA A 31 1.99 -4.13 2.04
C ALA A 31 1.93 -5.08 0.84
N PHE A 32 1.01 -6.04 0.87
CA PHE A 32 0.62 -6.76 -0.31
C PHE A 32 0.13 -5.69 -1.29
N ALA A 33 0.75 -5.60 -2.46
CA ALA A 33 0.11 -5.02 -3.62
C ALA A 33 -1.33 -5.51 -3.63
N GLN A 34 -2.31 -4.62 -3.42
CA GLN A 34 -3.71 -5.04 -3.31
C GLN A 34 -4.30 -5.39 -4.68
N CYS A 35 -3.47 -5.39 -5.73
CA CYS A 35 -3.72 -5.95 -7.04
C CYS A 35 -3.43 -7.46 -7.04
N ASN A 36 -4.44 -8.28 -7.34
CA ASN A 36 -4.30 -9.74 -7.41
C ASN A 36 -5.01 -10.30 -8.65
N PRO A 37 -4.35 -11.14 -9.48
CA PRO A 37 -2.95 -11.57 -9.39
C PRO A 37 -1.93 -10.49 -9.78
N ASP A 38 -0.85 -10.41 -9.01
CA ASP A 38 0.38 -9.68 -9.34
C ASP A 38 1.58 -10.64 -9.16
N PRO A 39 2.27 -11.07 -10.24
CA PRO A 39 2.20 -10.57 -11.61
C PRO A 39 0.88 -10.90 -12.34
N THR A 40 0.51 -10.07 -13.31
CA THR A 40 -0.70 -10.27 -14.11
C THR A 40 -0.67 -11.60 -14.85
N GLN A 41 -1.81 -12.28 -14.93
CA GLN A 41 -1.94 -13.52 -15.70
C GLN A 41 -2.74 -13.28 -16.99
N ALA A 42 -2.38 -13.99 -18.05
CA ALA A 42 -3.02 -13.86 -19.35
C ALA A 42 -4.50 -14.25 -19.29
N ASN A 43 -5.36 -13.48 -19.95
CA ASN A 43 -6.82 -13.70 -20.00
C ASN A 43 -7.51 -13.70 -18.62
N THR A 44 -6.90 -13.10 -17.61
CA THR A 44 -7.47 -12.99 -16.25
C THR A 44 -7.68 -11.54 -15.83
N THR A 45 -8.54 -11.34 -14.82
CA THR A 45 -8.73 -10.05 -14.17
C THR A 45 -7.81 -9.90 -12.96
N THR A 46 -6.93 -8.92 -13.00
CA THR A 46 -6.20 -8.39 -11.84
C THR A 46 -7.04 -7.32 -11.16
N THR A 47 -7.49 -7.58 -9.93
CA THR A 47 -8.32 -6.62 -9.18
C THR A 47 -7.47 -5.93 -8.11
N CYS A 48 -7.43 -4.60 -8.15
CA CYS A 48 -6.84 -3.75 -7.13
C CYS A 48 -7.95 -3.26 -6.19
N ALA A 49 -7.99 -3.75 -4.95
CA ALA A 49 -9.07 -3.47 -3.99
C ALA A 49 -8.69 -2.52 -2.84
N GLY A 50 -7.47 -1.97 -2.83
CA GLY A 50 -7.03 -0.96 -1.88
C GLY A 50 -5.77 -0.24 -2.34
N THR A 51 -4.82 0.07 -1.46
CA THR A 51 -3.59 0.78 -1.80
C THR A 51 -2.50 -0.16 -2.30
N ASP A 52 -2.13 -0.01 -3.56
CA ASP A 52 -0.91 -0.53 -4.16
C ASP A 52 0.09 0.63 -4.29
N SER A 53 1.30 0.44 -3.75
CA SER A 53 2.34 1.50 -3.69
C SER A 53 3.61 1.16 -4.48
N ASN A 54 3.72 -0.07 -4.96
CA ASN A 54 4.79 -0.53 -5.84
C ASN A 54 4.39 -0.42 -7.33
N GLY A 55 3.12 -0.15 -7.61
CA GLY A 55 2.58 -0.06 -8.96
C GLY A 55 2.38 -1.43 -9.59
N LEU A 56 1.68 -1.46 -10.72
CA LEU A 56 1.37 -2.68 -11.45
C LEU A 56 2.01 -2.68 -12.84
N THR A 57 2.77 -3.73 -13.16
CA THR A 57 3.29 -3.95 -14.52
C THR A 57 2.51 -5.08 -15.19
N VAL A 58 1.76 -4.73 -16.24
CA VAL A 58 0.99 -5.67 -17.05
C VAL A 58 1.87 -6.21 -18.17
N THR A 59 2.25 -7.48 -18.07
CA THR A 59 3.15 -8.15 -19.02
C THR A 59 2.46 -9.19 -19.89
N THR A 60 1.21 -9.53 -19.58
CA THR A 60 0.44 -10.58 -20.28
C THR A 60 -0.71 -9.99 -21.11
N SER A 61 -0.90 -10.49 -22.33
CA SER A 61 -2.03 -10.11 -23.18
C SER A 61 -3.35 -10.70 -22.67
N GLY A 62 -4.47 -10.04 -23.01
CA GLY A 62 -5.81 -10.43 -22.59
C GLY A 62 -6.11 -10.16 -21.12
N SER A 63 -5.17 -9.61 -20.36
CA SER A 63 -5.40 -9.26 -18.96
C SER A 63 -6.38 -8.09 -18.84
N THR A 64 -7.19 -8.12 -17.79
CA THR A 64 -8.02 -6.98 -17.38
C THR A 64 -7.51 -6.47 -16.04
N VAL A 65 -7.21 -5.19 -15.95
CA VAL A 65 -6.90 -4.52 -14.68
C VAL A 65 -8.15 -3.78 -14.21
N ASN A 66 -8.63 -4.13 -13.02
CA ASN A 66 -9.77 -3.49 -12.39
C ASN A 66 -9.30 -2.77 -11.12
N VAL A 67 -9.19 -1.45 -11.18
CA VAL A 67 -8.94 -0.62 -10.00
C VAL A 67 -10.28 -0.31 -9.36
N ALA A 68 -10.63 -1.06 -8.31
CA ALA A 68 -11.92 -0.95 -7.65
C ALA A 68 -12.13 0.45 -7.03
N SER A 69 -13.39 0.81 -6.78
CA SER A 69 -13.70 2.03 -6.03
C SER A 69 -13.03 2.02 -4.66
N GLY A 70 -12.45 3.15 -4.25
CA GLY A 70 -11.67 3.27 -3.02
C GLY A 70 -10.25 2.69 -3.08
N ALA A 71 -9.88 1.98 -4.15
CA ALA A 71 -8.51 1.56 -4.38
C ALA A 71 -7.63 2.73 -4.85
N THR A 72 -6.33 2.64 -4.57
CA THR A 72 -5.31 3.60 -5.00
C THR A 72 -4.11 2.83 -5.53
N VAL A 73 -3.74 3.02 -6.78
CA VAL A 73 -2.51 2.47 -7.35
C VAL A 73 -1.51 3.62 -7.54
N THR A 74 -0.34 3.48 -6.92
CA THR A 74 0.74 4.47 -6.93
C THR A 74 2.08 3.77 -7.12
N ASN A 75 3.08 4.52 -7.58
CA ASN A 75 4.45 4.02 -7.68
C ASN A 75 5.44 5.15 -7.41
N SER A 76 6.28 4.99 -6.39
CA SER A 76 7.35 5.96 -6.09
C SER A 76 8.56 5.72 -6.98
N GLY A 77 8.58 6.33 -8.17
CA GLY A 77 9.73 6.31 -9.07
C GLY A 77 9.47 5.70 -10.45
N GLY A 78 8.25 5.25 -10.70
CA GLY A 78 7.80 4.75 -11.99
C GLY A 78 6.33 5.08 -12.26
N PRO A 79 5.79 4.68 -13.42
CA PRO A 79 4.36 4.80 -13.66
C PRO A 79 3.56 3.96 -12.64
N ALA A 80 2.36 4.42 -12.28
CA ALA A 80 1.50 3.64 -11.38
C ALA A 80 1.00 2.35 -12.04
N ILE A 81 0.61 2.40 -13.32
CA ILE A 81 0.31 1.22 -14.13
C ILE A 81 1.12 1.28 -15.43
N ALA A 82 1.93 0.25 -15.69
CA ALA A 82 2.70 0.10 -16.92
C ALA A 82 2.18 -1.08 -17.75
N PHE A 83 1.79 -0.82 -19.00
CA PHE A 83 1.50 -1.87 -19.98
C PHE A 83 2.75 -2.17 -20.77
N ALA A 84 3.41 -3.29 -20.46
CA ALA A 84 4.69 -3.73 -21.02
C ALA A 84 4.56 -5.13 -21.63
N MET A 85 3.49 -5.37 -22.39
CA MET A 85 3.22 -6.66 -23.04
C MET A 85 4.11 -6.84 -24.27
N PRO A 86 4.85 -7.95 -24.40
CA PRO A 86 5.59 -8.28 -25.61
C PRO A 86 4.64 -8.57 -26.78
N THR A 87 4.98 -8.08 -27.98
CA THR A 87 4.23 -8.33 -29.22
C THR A 87 5.14 -8.97 -30.29
N PRO A 88 5.52 -10.25 -30.15
CA PRO A 88 6.50 -10.87 -31.04
C PRO A 88 6.04 -11.04 -32.50
N SER A 89 4.74 -11.14 -32.79
CA SER A 89 4.24 -11.32 -34.16
C SER A 89 2.78 -10.90 -34.37
N GLY A 90 2.30 -9.88 -33.66
CA GLY A 90 0.90 -9.47 -33.73
C GLY A 90 0.55 -8.31 -32.80
N PHE A 91 -0.72 -8.23 -32.39
CA PHE A 91 -1.20 -7.26 -31.41
C PHE A 91 -1.28 -7.89 -30.02
N ALA A 92 -0.93 -7.13 -28.99
CA ALA A 92 -1.29 -7.43 -27.60
C ALA A 92 -2.35 -6.44 -27.16
N TYR A 93 -3.26 -6.88 -26.31
CA TYR A 93 -4.33 -6.05 -25.79
C TYR A 93 -4.50 -6.29 -24.30
N SER A 94 -4.96 -5.27 -23.60
CA SER A 94 -5.37 -5.36 -22.21
C SER A 94 -6.42 -4.28 -21.94
N THR A 95 -7.27 -4.54 -20.97
CA THR A 95 -8.34 -3.62 -20.57
C THR A 95 -8.00 -3.02 -19.21
N LEU A 96 -8.12 -1.71 -19.07
CA LEU A 96 -8.02 -1.01 -17.78
C LEU A 96 -9.38 -0.41 -17.44
N THR A 97 -9.92 -0.80 -16.29
CA THR A 97 -11.10 -0.18 -15.68
C THR A 97 -10.66 0.56 -14.42
N VAL A 98 -10.98 1.85 -14.34
CA VAL A 98 -10.61 2.71 -13.21
C VAL A 98 -11.86 3.18 -12.48
N GLY A 99 -12.17 2.52 -11.36
CA GLY A 99 -13.15 2.99 -10.37
C GLY A 99 -12.51 3.73 -9.18
N GLY A 100 -11.22 3.52 -8.93
CA GLY A 100 -10.43 4.16 -7.87
C GLY A 100 -9.48 5.26 -8.38
N ARG A 101 -8.36 5.45 -7.69
CA ARG A 101 -7.29 6.40 -8.07
C ARG A 101 -6.09 5.66 -8.67
N VAL A 102 -5.55 6.19 -9.76
CA VAL A 102 -4.28 5.77 -10.36
C VAL A 102 -3.39 7.00 -10.45
N ASP A 103 -2.26 7.01 -9.75
CA ASP A 103 -1.41 8.19 -9.62
C ASP A 103 0.08 7.84 -9.59
N GLY A 104 0.81 8.24 -10.63
CA GLY A 104 2.26 8.05 -10.73
C GLY A 104 3.06 9.12 -9.96
N GLY A 105 2.40 10.03 -9.24
CA GLY A 105 3.03 11.17 -8.60
C GLY A 105 3.68 12.09 -9.63
N ALA A 106 5.01 12.14 -9.65
CA ALA A 106 5.77 12.88 -10.66
C ALA A 106 5.89 12.13 -12.00
N GLN A 107 5.46 10.87 -12.07
CA GLN A 107 5.48 10.02 -13.25
C GLN A 107 4.07 9.84 -13.83
N ALA A 108 3.96 9.13 -14.95
CA ALA A 108 2.67 8.83 -15.57
C ALA A 108 1.77 7.98 -14.64
N GLY A 109 0.48 8.31 -14.53
CA GLY A 109 -0.49 7.41 -13.90
C GLY A 109 -0.60 6.09 -14.67
N VAL A 110 -0.75 6.17 -15.99
CA VAL A 110 -0.79 5.01 -16.88
C VAL A 110 0.21 5.22 -18.00
N GLN A 111 1.06 4.22 -18.25
CA GLN A 111 2.04 4.23 -19.33
C GLN A 111 1.87 3.01 -20.22
N LEU A 112 1.91 3.23 -21.54
CA LEU A 112 2.02 2.16 -22.52
C LEU A 112 3.47 2.10 -23.01
N ILE A 113 4.13 0.99 -22.73
CA ILE A 113 5.51 0.74 -23.15
C ILE A 113 5.45 -0.11 -24.41
N ARG A 114 5.79 0.50 -25.55
CA ARG A 114 6.06 -0.28 -26.76
C ARG A 114 7.37 -1.02 -26.57
N GLN A 115 7.32 -2.34 -26.45
CA GLN A 115 8.54 -3.14 -26.64
C GLN A 115 8.90 -3.09 -28.12
N SER A 116 9.98 -2.39 -28.46
CA SER A 116 10.55 -2.44 -29.80
C SER A 116 11.03 -3.87 -30.05
N PRO A 117 10.72 -4.51 -31.19
CA PRO A 117 11.30 -5.79 -31.56
C PRO A 117 12.79 -5.57 -31.86
N GLY A 118 13.62 -5.71 -30.84
CA GLY A 118 15.06 -5.53 -30.95
C GLY A 118 15.61 -4.98 -29.64
N ASN A 119 15.99 -5.90 -28.75
CA ASN A 119 17.03 -5.82 -27.73
C ASN A 119 17.00 -7.14 -26.94
N ASN A 120 17.43 -8.23 -27.59
CA ASN A 120 18.05 -9.37 -26.90
C ASN A 120 19.54 -9.30 -27.21
#